data_AF-V5GF07-F1
#
_entry.id   AF-V5GF07-F1
#
_cell.length_a   1.000
_cell.length_b   1.000
_cell.length_c   1.000
_cell.angle_alpha   90.00
_cell.angle_beta   90.00
_cell.angle_gamma   90.00
#
_symmetry.space_group_name_H-M   'P 1'
#
loop_
_entity.id
_entity.type
_entity.pdbx_description
1 polymer ?
#
loop_
_entity_poly.entity_id
_entity_poly.type
_entity_poly.pdbx_seq_one_letter_code
_entity_poly.pdbx_strand_id
1 'polypeptide(L)'
;SYSLSSNDSSSMTTLQHLMKMGHLAKIPEDYNNVSTNQTLQQSCDVLCDEADELLVKSRQLEDEHDLVLALALCNAAATKARAAMNAPYNNPQTLTLARMKHNTCIMRARSLHRRMTQ
;
A
#
# COMPACT_ATOMS: atom_id res chain seq x y z
N SER A 1 27.09 -34.42 -37.27
CA SER A 1 25.80 -34.48 -36.57
C SER A 1 26.03 -34.28 -35.09
N TYR A 2 25.79 -33.08 -34.54
CA TYR A 2 25.79 -32.86 -33.09
C TYR A 2 24.71 -31.82 -32.77
N SER A 3 23.62 -32.30 -32.18
CA SER A 3 22.45 -31.52 -31.80
C SER A 3 22.77 -30.64 -30.60
N LEU A 4 22.52 -29.33 -30.69
CA LEU A 4 22.49 -28.43 -29.54
C LEU A 4 21.14 -28.63 -28.84
N SER A 5 21.13 -29.45 -27.80
CA SER A 5 19.98 -29.61 -26.92
C SER A 5 19.88 -28.38 -26.01
N SER A 6 18.83 -27.58 -26.20
CA SER A 6 18.41 -26.55 -25.26
C SER A 6 17.84 -27.21 -24.02
N ASN A 7 18.56 -27.14 -22.89
CA ASN A 7 18.04 -27.51 -21.59
C ASN A 7 17.36 -26.28 -20.97
N ASP A 8 16.04 -26.16 -21.15
CA ASP A 8 15.21 -25.24 -20.36
C ASP A 8 15.21 -25.71 -18.89
N SER A 9 15.94 -24.99 -18.03
CA SER A 9 15.96 -25.30 -16.59
C SER A 9 14.85 -24.52 -15.89
N SER A 10 13.64 -25.07 -15.95
CA SER A 10 12.57 -24.74 -15.03
C SER A 10 12.76 -25.51 -13.71
N SER A 11 13.31 -24.85 -12.70
CA SER A 11 13.39 -25.35 -11.32
C SER A 11 12.87 -24.26 -10.38
N MET A 12 12.07 -24.47 -9.34
CA MET A 12 11.53 -25.65 -8.69
C MET A 12 10.43 -25.16 -7.72
N THR A 13 9.29 -25.83 -7.74
CA THR A 13 8.45 -26.20 -6.57
C THR A 13 8.47 -25.29 -5.34
N THR A 14 7.53 -24.34 -5.25
CA THR A 14 7.24 -23.61 -4.00
C THR A 14 5.87 -24.03 -3.47
N LEU A 15 5.84 -24.99 -2.53
CA LEU A 15 4.74 -25.23 -1.58
C LEU A 15 3.67 -26.27 -1.96
N GLN A 16 4.10 -27.51 -2.24
CA GLN A 16 3.31 -28.72 -1.94
C GLN A 16 3.26 -29.01 -0.41
N HIS A 17 2.89 -28.02 0.41
CA HIS A 17 2.66 -28.20 1.85
C HIS A 17 1.32 -27.59 2.27
N LEU A 18 0.26 -27.85 1.51
CA LEU A 18 -1.13 -27.62 1.95
C LEU A 18 -1.85 -28.92 2.28
N MET A 19 -1.12 -29.92 2.75
CA MET A 19 -1.72 -31.01 3.49
C MET A 19 -1.70 -30.67 4.98
N LYS A 20 -2.90 -30.77 5.56
CA LYS A 20 -3.19 -31.36 6.87
C LYS A 20 -3.58 -30.38 8.00
N MET A 21 -4.90 -30.39 8.24
CA MET A 21 -5.53 -30.44 9.57
C MET A 21 -5.49 -29.18 10.42
N GLY A 22 -6.64 -28.52 10.49
CA GLY A 22 -6.96 -27.56 11.53
C GLY A 22 -8.46 -27.30 11.50
N HIS A 23 -9.24 -28.24 12.02
CA HIS A 23 -10.62 -28.05 12.44
C HIS A 23 -10.62 -26.99 13.54
N LEU A 24 -10.63 -25.71 13.14
CA LEU A 24 -10.82 -24.62 14.08
C LEU A 24 -12.30 -24.61 14.44
N ALA A 25 -12.53 -25.10 15.66
CA ALA A 25 -13.79 -25.05 16.35
C ALA A 25 -14.44 -23.68 16.19
N LYS A 26 -15.76 -23.70 16.00
CA LYS A 26 -16.62 -22.54 15.91
C LYS A 26 -16.59 -21.82 17.26
N ILE A 27 -15.75 -20.79 17.37
CA ILE A 27 -15.75 -19.88 18.50
C ILE A 27 -16.93 -18.91 18.27
N PRO A 28 -17.90 -18.78 19.20
CA PRO A 28 -18.90 -17.72 19.12
C PRO A 28 -18.20 -16.40 19.51
N GLU A 29 -17.65 -15.69 18.52
CA GLU A 29 -16.90 -14.45 18.76
C GLU A 29 -17.83 -13.23 18.63
N ASP A 30 -18.27 -12.77 19.80
CA ASP A 30 -18.48 -11.38 20.19
C ASP A 30 -18.86 -10.35 19.11
N TYR A 31 -20.16 -10.05 19.04
CA TYR A 31 -20.78 -8.94 18.31
C TYR A 31 -20.21 -7.54 18.65
N ASN A 32 -19.38 -7.41 19.69
CA ASN A 32 -18.70 -6.15 20.04
C ASN A 32 -17.48 -5.84 19.15
N ASN A 33 -16.89 -6.85 18.49
CA ASN A 33 -15.70 -6.65 17.67
C ASN A 33 -16.03 -6.02 16.31
N VAL A 34 -17.26 -6.17 15.81
CA VAL A 34 -17.68 -5.61 14.52
C VAL A 34 -17.65 -4.07 14.55
N SER A 35 -18.11 -3.46 15.64
CA SER A 35 -18.13 -2.00 15.78
C SER A 35 -16.71 -1.42 15.88
N THR A 36 -15.82 -2.02 16.67
CA THR A 36 -14.42 -1.57 16.77
C THR A 36 -13.67 -1.77 15.47
N ASN A 37 -13.86 -2.90 14.78
CA ASN A 37 -13.24 -3.14 13.47
C ASN A 37 -13.72 -2.15 12.42
N GLN A 38 -15.02 -1.82 12.40
CA GLN A 38 -15.56 -0.82 11.47
C GLN A 38 -15.01 0.57 11.76
N THR A 39 -14.93 1.00 13.01
CA THR A 39 -14.39 2.32 13.36
C THR A 39 -12.91 2.44 13.01
N LEU A 40 -12.11 1.39 13.22
CA LEU A 40 -10.68 1.38 12.91
C LEU A 40 -10.40 1.34 11.42
N GLN A 41 -11.14 0.50 10.68
CA GLN A 41 -11.04 0.46 9.22
C GLN A 41 -11.47 1.80 8.62
N GLN A 42 -12.57 2.38 9.12
CA GLN A 42 -13.04 3.71 8.71
C GLN A 42 -11.98 4.80 8.97
N SER A 43 -11.23 4.73 10.07
CA SER A 43 -10.13 5.66 10.32
C SER A 43 -8.98 5.51 9.31
N CYS A 44 -8.64 4.27 8.91
CA CYS A 44 -7.62 4.03 7.89
C CYS A 44 -8.09 4.48 6.50
N ASP A 45 -9.34 4.19 6.16
CA ASP A 45 -9.94 4.55 4.88
C ASP A 45 -9.97 6.08 4.72
N VAL A 46 -10.42 6.81 5.76
CA VAL A 46 -10.42 8.28 5.77
C VAL A 46 -9.01 8.85 5.55
N LEU A 47 -7.99 8.32 6.25
CA LEU A 47 -6.60 8.77 6.07
C LEU A 47 -6.06 8.47 4.66
N CYS A 48 -6.47 7.33 4.08
CA CYS A 48 -6.12 6.94 2.72
C CYS A 48 -6.80 7.83 1.67
N ASP A 49 -8.06 8.19 1.87
CA ASP A 49 -8.82 9.07 0.98
C ASP A 49 -8.25 10.50 1.03
N GLU A 50 -7.99 11.00 2.22
CA GLU A 50 -7.34 12.30 2.41
C GLU A 50 -5.95 12.36 1.76
N ALA A 51 -5.19 11.25 1.76
CA ALA A 51 -3.92 11.17 1.05
C ALA A 51 -4.12 11.23 -0.47
N ASP A 52 -5.17 10.60 -1.02
CA ASP A 52 -5.47 10.67 -2.45
C ASP A 52 -5.89 12.07 -2.88
N GLU A 53 -6.71 12.75 -2.10
CA GLU A 53 -7.09 14.13 -2.38
C GLU A 53 -5.86 15.05 -2.46
N LEU A 54 -4.90 14.88 -1.55
CA LEU A 54 -3.64 15.61 -1.57
C LEU A 54 -2.81 15.29 -2.82
N LEU A 55 -2.79 14.03 -3.27
CA LEU A 55 -2.10 13.65 -4.50
C LEU A 55 -2.77 14.22 -5.76
N VAL A 56 -4.10 14.27 -5.78
CA VAL A 56 -4.86 14.93 -6.87
C VAL A 56 -4.53 16.42 -6.93
N LYS A 57 -4.57 17.10 -5.78
CA LYS A 57 -4.18 18.53 -5.69
C LYS A 57 -2.71 18.75 -6.05
N SER A 58 -1.82 17.87 -5.61
CA SER A 58 -0.40 17.90 -6.01
C SER A 58 -0.25 17.85 -7.53
N ARG A 59 -1.05 17.03 -8.22
CA ARG A 59 -0.99 16.93 -9.68
C ARG A 59 -1.47 18.21 -10.37
N GLN A 60 -2.52 18.85 -9.86
CA GLN A 60 -2.99 20.13 -10.39
C GLN A 60 -1.90 21.20 -10.30
N LEU A 61 -1.22 21.29 -9.15
CA LEU A 61 -0.09 22.21 -8.96
C LEU A 61 1.12 21.87 -9.85
N GLU A 62 1.35 20.58 -10.14
CA GLU A 62 2.36 20.19 -11.13
C GLU A 62 2.04 20.70 -12.53
N ASP A 63 0.77 20.65 -12.94
CA ASP A 63 0.32 21.18 -14.24
C ASP A 63 0.47 22.71 -14.29
N GLU A 64 0.24 23.39 -13.16
CA GLU A 64 0.46 24.82 -12.95
C GLU A 64 1.95 25.21 -12.75
N HIS A 65 2.88 24.25 -12.77
CA HIS A 65 4.31 24.43 -12.51
C HIS A 65 4.69 24.93 -11.09
N ASP A 66 3.77 24.89 -10.12
CA ASP A 66 4.11 25.11 -8.70
C ASP A 66 4.64 23.81 -8.07
N LEU A 67 5.88 23.47 -8.42
CA LEU A 67 6.54 22.25 -7.97
C LEU A 67 6.84 22.24 -6.46
N VAL A 68 7.01 23.41 -5.84
CA VAL A 68 7.28 23.54 -4.40
C VAL A 68 6.05 23.12 -3.61
N LEU A 69 4.89 23.67 -3.96
CA LEU A 69 3.65 23.37 -3.26
C LEU A 69 3.16 21.96 -3.59
N ALA A 70 3.34 21.49 -4.83
CA ALA A 70 3.11 20.09 -5.20
C ALA A 70 3.93 19.11 -4.33
N LEU A 71 5.23 19.39 -4.13
CA LEU A 71 6.08 18.59 -3.26
C LEU A 71 5.60 18.60 -1.80
N ALA A 72 5.19 19.76 -1.30
CA ALA A 72 4.64 19.88 0.05
C ALA A 72 3.37 19.01 0.23
N LEU A 73 2.46 19.01 -0.75
CA LEU A 73 1.27 18.15 -0.74
C LEU A 73 1.62 16.66 -0.82
N CYS A 74 2.60 16.26 -1.63
CA CYS A 74 3.09 14.88 -1.65
C CYS A 74 3.65 14.42 -0.30
N ASN A 75 4.39 15.28 0.39
CA ASN A 75 4.90 14.99 1.73
C ASN A 75 3.78 14.89 2.77
N ALA A 76 2.77 15.76 2.68
CA ALA A 76 1.57 15.68 3.52
C ALA A 76 0.75 14.40 3.25
N ALA A 77 0.63 13.97 1.98
CA ALA A 77 0.00 12.69 1.64
C ALA A 77 0.80 11.52 2.22
N ALA A 78 2.13 11.57 2.16
CA ALA A 78 3.00 10.54 2.72
C ALA A 78 2.85 10.41 4.24
N THR A 79 2.67 11.52 4.97
CA THR A 79 2.44 11.49 6.43
C THR A 79 1.07 10.94 6.77
N LYS A 80 0.01 11.28 6.01
CA LYS A 80 -1.32 10.66 6.17
C LYS A 80 -1.31 9.16 5.91
N ALA A 81 -0.69 8.73 4.81
CA ALA A 81 -0.51 7.31 4.51
C ALA A 81 0.32 6.59 5.60
N ARG A 82 1.29 7.27 6.22
CA ARG A 82 2.04 6.74 7.37
C ARG A 82 1.20 6.63 8.63
N ALA A 83 0.34 7.61 8.91
CA ALA A 83 -0.61 7.51 10.00
C ALA A 83 -1.57 6.33 9.78
N ALA A 84 -2.05 6.14 8.55
CA ALA A 84 -2.85 4.97 8.18
C ALA A 84 -2.09 3.67 8.49
N MET A 85 -0.83 3.54 8.04
CA MET A 85 0.03 2.37 8.31
C MET A 85 0.25 2.05 9.80
N ASN A 86 0.09 3.04 10.69
CA ASN A 86 0.23 2.85 12.13
C ASN A 86 -1.10 2.55 12.82
N ALA A 87 -2.23 2.57 12.09
CA ALA A 87 -3.50 2.15 12.61
C ALA A 87 -3.48 0.64 12.92
N PRO A 88 -4.22 0.18 13.94
CA PRO A 88 -4.36 -1.24 14.20
C PRO A 88 -5.13 -1.90 13.04
N TYR A 89 -4.49 -2.89 12.40
CA TYR A 89 -5.06 -3.65 11.28
C TYR A 89 -5.52 -5.03 11.73
N ASN A 90 -6.67 -5.41 11.22
CA ASN A 90 -7.26 -6.75 11.31
C ASN A 90 -7.06 -7.56 10.01
N ASN A 91 -6.79 -6.89 8.89
CA ASN A 91 -6.55 -7.50 7.58
C ASN A 91 -5.17 -7.11 7.01
N PRO A 92 -4.27 -8.07 6.71
CA PRO A 92 -2.96 -7.79 6.12
C PRO A 92 -3.03 -7.12 4.73
N GLN A 93 -4.12 -7.30 3.99
CA GLN A 93 -4.31 -6.66 2.68
C GLN A 93 -4.49 -5.15 2.82
N THR A 94 -5.22 -4.68 3.83
CA THR A 94 -5.43 -3.25 4.09
C THR A 94 -4.11 -2.55 4.45
N LEU A 95 -3.28 -3.18 5.28
CA LEU A 95 -1.93 -2.69 5.58
C LEU A 95 -1.07 -2.63 4.31
N THR A 96 -1.16 -3.64 3.45
CA THR A 96 -0.43 -3.68 2.18
C THR A 96 -0.83 -2.51 1.28
N LEU A 97 -2.13 -2.20 1.19
CA LEU A 97 -2.63 -1.05 0.43
C LEU A 97 -2.09 0.28 0.97
N ALA A 98 -2.14 0.50 2.29
CA ALA A 98 -1.59 1.70 2.92
C ALA A 98 -0.08 1.85 2.66
N ARG A 99 0.69 0.75 2.70
CA ARG A 99 2.12 0.73 2.35
C ARG A 99 2.36 1.09 0.89
N MET A 100 1.59 0.51 -0.03
CA MET A 100 1.70 0.85 -1.45
C MET A 100 1.43 2.33 -1.68
N LYS A 101 0.39 2.89 -1.04
CA LYS A 101 0.06 4.32 -1.11
C LYS A 101 1.18 5.20 -0.57
N HIS A 102 1.76 4.85 0.58
CA HIS A 102 2.92 5.56 1.12
C HIS A 102 4.11 5.56 0.14
N ASN A 103 4.43 4.41 -0.45
CA ASN A 103 5.51 4.30 -1.43
C ASN A 103 5.27 5.18 -2.66
N THR A 104 4.03 5.23 -3.16
CA THR A 104 3.64 6.14 -4.25
C THR A 104 3.91 7.60 -3.88
N CYS A 105 3.52 8.04 -2.68
CA CYS A 105 3.76 9.41 -2.22
C CYS A 105 5.27 9.73 -2.18
N ILE A 106 6.09 8.82 -1.64
CA ILE A 106 7.54 9.00 -1.55
C ILE A 106 8.20 9.06 -2.94
N MET A 107 7.80 8.18 -3.87
CA MET A 107 8.34 8.18 -5.23
C MET A 107 7.99 9.47 -5.97
N ARG A 108 6.76 9.96 -5.82
CA ARG A 108 6.34 11.25 -6.41
C ARG A 108 7.11 12.42 -5.83
N ALA A 109 7.21 12.52 -4.50
CA ALA A 109 7.97 13.57 -3.84
C ALA A 109 9.43 13.63 -4.33
N ARG A 110 10.09 12.46 -4.45
CA ARG A 110 11.45 12.38 -5.00
C ARG A 110 11.52 12.81 -6.47
N SER A 111 10.52 12.44 -7.27
CA SER A 111 10.44 12.84 -8.68
C SER A 111 10.32 14.35 -8.83
N LEU A 112 9.46 14.97 -8.01
CA LEU A 112 9.29 16.42 -7.99
C LEU A 112 10.56 17.14 -7.57
N HIS A 113 11.19 16.68 -6.49
CA HIS A 113 12.45 17.27 -6.02
C HIS A 113 13.53 17.24 -7.12
N ARG A 114 13.67 16.11 -7.84
CA ARG A 114 14.62 16.01 -8.96
C ARG A 114 14.31 16.94 -10.14
N ARG A 115 13.03 17.26 -10.37
CA ARG A 115 12.60 18.21 -11.42
C ARG A 115 12.90 19.66 -11.03
N MET A 116 12.91 19.97 -9.74
CA MET A 116 13.23 21.32 -9.23
C MET A 116 14.73 21.62 -9.24
N THR A 117 15.56 20.58 -9.15
CA THR A 117 17.03 20.69 -9.11
C THR A 117 17.70 20.48 -10.46
N GLN A 118 16.93 20.22 -11.53
CA GLN A 118 17.40 20.11 -12.91
C GLN A 118 17.01 21.36 -13.69
#